data_AF-A0AAE3DC53-F1
#
_entry.id   AF-A0AAE3DC53-F1
#
_cell.length_a   1.000
_cell.length_b   1.000
_cell.length_c   1.000
_cell.angle_alpha   90.00
_cell.angle_beta   90.00
_cell.angle_gamma   90.00
#
_symmetry.space_group_name_H-M   'P 1'
#
loop_
_entity.id
_entity.type
_entity.pdbx_description
1 polymer ?
#
loop_
_entity_poly.entity_id
_entity_poly.type
_entity_poly.pdbx_seq_one_letter_code
_entity_poly.pdbx_strand_id
1 'polypeptide(L)'
;MAGSVSAEVWLNQRRWDALEESLKAQGSNIERHLQDYLIKLYNETVPFDQWLQIENAITKEELESAQAAEDQKVYAAFHIREHGHDSIFSTGNGEEFLDVAIRLRHYVRGGASAVRGDFSHHFYKTQSITRERFDELAALRLENTGKVTGAFEIDLDAGWCSALNLADGWQTFKIKDVSTAAYHADRPRSIQRGEQWRKLVDYLYGRDIEPQTFGPVETRGIRPLMEGDLSFSDEIVLSGHELNFKYDFINDEARREVLGTMVDCPEPGDGLDILCHYDAARQDTGSGLSLTLYRHDGLEQRSFSYPLGKEERALLRKQMEADCLGRTGQTLNGYYAQLDLERGESPPELKGGYQKAAGRCGVLHR
;
A
#
# COMPACT_ATOMS: atom_id res chain seq x y z
N MET A 1 -19.68 -2.79 -37.73
CA MET A 1 -18.27 -2.38 -37.66
C MET A 1 -18.16 -1.03 -38.35
N ALA A 2 -17.32 -0.12 -37.84
CA ALA A 2 -17.09 1.15 -38.53
C ALA A 2 -16.48 0.86 -39.92
N GLY A 3 -16.89 1.60 -40.95
CA GLY A 3 -16.39 1.42 -42.32
C GLY A 3 -16.94 0.21 -43.11
N SER A 4 -17.79 -0.65 -42.53
CA SER A 4 -18.40 -1.77 -43.26
C SER A 4 -19.73 -1.41 -43.91
N VAL A 5 -19.95 -1.91 -45.13
CA VAL A 5 -21.22 -1.80 -45.86
C VAL A 5 -21.86 -3.18 -45.98
N SER A 6 -23.17 -3.27 -45.74
CA SER A 6 -23.93 -4.51 -45.93
C SER A 6 -24.39 -4.63 -47.39
N ALA A 7 -24.31 -5.84 -47.94
CA ALA A 7 -24.86 -6.18 -49.24
C ALA A 7 -26.04 -7.14 -49.07
N GLU A 8 -27.21 -6.79 -49.61
CA GLU A 8 -28.40 -7.64 -49.56
C GLU A 8 -28.47 -8.53 -50.81
N VAL A 9 -28.65 -9.84 -50.61
CA VAL A 9 -28.89 -10.80 -51.69
C VAL A 9 -30.17 -11.59 -51.42
N TRP A 10 -30.89 -11.90 -52.49
CA TRP A 10 -32.20 -12.53 -52.42
C TRP A 10 -32.19 -13.91 -53.06
N LEU A 11 -32.79 -14.89 -52.40
CA LEU A 11 -33.03 -16.23 -52.93
C LEU A 11 -34.43 -16.68 -52.55
N ASN A 12 -35.02 -17.57 -53.36
CA ASN A 12 -36.29 -18.20 -53.00
C ASN A 12 -36.18 -18.96 -51.66
N GLN A 13 -37.17 -18.81 -50.79
CA GLN A 13 -37.18 -19.39 -49.43
C GLN A 13 -36.80 -20.88 -49.39
N ARG A 14 -37.40 -21.71 -50.24
CA ARG A 14 -37.13 -23.17 -50.22
C ARG A 14 -35.70 -23.49 -50.61
N ARG A 15 -35.10 -22.68 -51.49
CA ARG A 15 -33.71 -22.83 -51.91
C ARG A 15 -32.76 -22.31 -50.83
N TRP A 16 -33.14 -21.24 -50.15
CA TRP A 16 -32.40 -20.72 -49.00
C TRP A 16 -32.34 -21.76 -47.87
N ASP A 17 -33.48 -22.30 -47.46
CA ASP A 17 -33.57 -23.29 -46.37
C ASP A 17 -32.74 -24.54 -46.70
N ALA A 18 -32.86 -25.07 -47.92
CA ALA A 18 -32.11 -26.25 -48.36
C ALA A 18 -30.59 -26.00 -48.42
N LEU A 19 -30.16 -24.82 -48.87
CA LEU A 19 -28.75 -24.44 -48.91
C LEU A 19 -28.20 -24.26 -47.50
N GLU A 20 -28.96 -23.62 -46.61
CA GLU A 20 -28.55 -23.39 -45.22
C GLU A 20 -28.39 -24.72 -44.46
N GLU A 21 -29.33 -25.65 -44.62
CA GLU A 21 -29.24 -26.99 -44.03
C GLU A 21 -27.99 -27.75 -44.53
N SER A 22 -27.76 -27.70 -45.85
CA SER A 22 -26.60 -28.36 -46.48
C SER A 22 -25.27 -27.79 -45.99
N LEU A 23 -25.18 -26.47 -45.85
CA LEU A 23 -23.97 -25.80 -45.36
C LEU A 23 -23.75 -26.04 -43.86
N LYS A 24 -24.82 -26.06 -43.06
CA LYS A 24 -24.73 -26.42 -41.63
C LYS A 24 -24.20 -27.83 -41.43
N ALA A 25 -24.60 -28.79 -42.26
CA ALA A 25 -24.07 -30.16 -42.22
C ALA A 25 -22.56 -30.23 -42.50
N GLN A 26 -22.01 -29.24 -43.21
CA GLN A 26 -20.58 -29.09 -43.50
C GLN A 26 -19.86 -28.17 -42.49
N GLY A 27 -20.56 -27.69 -41.44
CA GLY A 27 -20.01 -26.79 -40.44
C GLY A 27 -19.87 -25.33 -40.89
N SER A 28 -20.62 -24.91 -41.92
CA SER A 28 -20.62 -23.56 -42.47
C SER A 28 -22.03 -22.95 -42.51
N ASN A 29 -22.16 -21.74 -43.03
CA ASN A 29 -23.45 -21.05 -43.22
C ASN A 29 -23.41 -20.13 -44.46
N ILE A 30 -24.58 -19.69 -44.93
CA ILE A 30 -24.70 -18.87 -46.14
C ILE A 30 -23.92 -17.56 -46.01
N GLU A 31 -24.00 -16.89 -44.86
CA GLU A 31 -23.33 -15.60 -44.60
C GLU A 31 -21.82 -15.70 -44.80
N ARG A 32 -21.17 -16.70 -44.21
CA ARG A 32 -19.72 -16.93 -44.36
C ARG A 32 -19.33 -17.14 -45.81
N HIS A 33 -20.09 -17.95 -46.56
CA HIS A 33 -19.80 -18.19 -47.97
C HIS A 33 -19.98 -16.95 -48.85
N LEU A 34 -20.99 -16.13 -48.57
CA LEU A 34 -21.18 -14.85 -49.27
C LEU A 34 -20.07 -13.86 -48.92
N GLN A 35 -19.66 -13.80 -47.65
CA GLN A 35 -18.54 -12.97 -47.21
C GLN A 35 -17.23 -13.40 -47.89
N ASP A 36 -16.93 -14.70 -47.92
CA ASP A 36 -15.75 -15.25 -48.59
C ASP A 36 -15.77 -14.95 -50.10
N TYR A 37 -16.95 -15.04 -50.73
CA TYR A 37 -17.12 -14.68 -52.13
C TYR A 37 -16.83 -13.19 -52.39
N LEU A 38 -17.34 -12.29 -51.54
CA LEU A 38 -17.08 -10.86 -51.66
C LEU A 38 -15.59 -10.52 -51.48
N ILE A 39 -14.92 -11.12 -50.49
CA ILE A 39 -13.48 -10.96 -50.28
C ILE A 39 -12.70 -11.43 -51.51
N LYS A 40 -13.05 -12.60 -52.05
CA LYS A 40 -12.40 -13.14 -53.25
C LYS A 40 -12.62 -12.22 -54.46
N LEU A 41 -13.85 -11.77 -54.68
CA LEU A 41 -14.17 -10.86 -55.77
C LEU A 41 -13.38 -9.55 -55.66
N TYR A 42 -13.27 -8.98 -54.46
CA TYR A 42 -12.44 -7.81 -54.19
C TYR A 42 -10.97 -8.04 -54.54
N ASN A 43 -10.38 -9.14 -54.05
CA ASN A 43 -8.97 -9.49 -54.30
C ASN A 43 -8.65 -9.73 -55.79
N GLU A 44 -9.60 -10.26 -56.55
CA GLU A 44 -9.41 -10.57 -57.98
C GLU A 44 -9.73 -9.39 -58.90
N THR A 45 -10.63 -8.48 -58.49
CA THR A 45 -11.15 -7.41 -59.36
C THR A 45 -10.44 -6.08 -59.15
N VAL A 46 -9.97 -5.77 -57.93
CA VAL A 46 -9.33 -4.49 -57.64
C VAL A 46 -7.86 -4.51 -58.08
N PRO A 47 -7.38 -3.50 -58.86
CA PRO A 47 -5.98 -3.42 -59.25
C PRO A 47 -5.04 -3.39 -58.05
N PHE A 48 -3.89 -4.07 -58.16
CA PHE A 48 -2.96 -4.27 -57.05
C PHE A 48 -2.55 -2.97 -56.33
N ASP A 49 -2.27 -1.89 -57.06
CA ASP A 49 -1.88 -0.61 -56.45
C ASP A 49 -3.02 0.00 -55.62
N GLN A 50 -4.27 -0.14 -56.06
CA GLN A 50 -5.44 0.32 -55.31
C GLN A 50 -5.73 -0.59 -54.13
N TRP A 51 -5.64 -1.91 -54.31
CA TRP A 51 -5.79 -2.89 -53.25
C TRP A 51 -4.78 -2.62 -52.11
N LEU A 52 -3.50 -2.43 -52.44
CA LEU A 52 -2.45 -2.19 -51.45
C LEU A 52 -2.67 -0.88 -50.70
N GLN A 53 -3.14 0.17 -51.38
CA GLN A 53 -3.48 1.43 -50.72
C GLN A 53 -4.65 1.27 -49.75
N ILE A 54 -5.69 0.52 -50.13
CA ILE A 54 -6.88 0.29 -49.30
C ILE A 54 -6.53 -0.57 -48.09
N GLU A 55 -5.83 -1.69 -48.26
CA GLU A 55 -5.44 -2.56 -47.14
C GLU A 55 -4.53 -1.84 -46.14
N ASN A 56 -3.56 -1.05 -46.63
CA ASN A 56 -2.71 -0.25 -45.77
C ASN A 56 -3.50 0.82 -45.02
N ALA A 57 -4.48 1.46 -45.66
CA ALA A 57 -5.34 2.45 -45.02
C ALA A 57 -6.22 1.81 -43.93
N ILE A 58 -6.87 0.67 -44.22
CA ILE A 58 -7.69 -0.08 -43.25
C ILE A 58 -6.82 -0.50 -42.06
N THR A 59 -5.66 -1.11 -42.32
CA THR A 59 -4.74 -1.55 -41.27
C THR A 59 -4.27 -0.37 -40.41
N LYS A 60 -3.99 0.78 -41.04
CA LYS A 60 -3.59 2.00 -40.34
C LYS A 60 -4.73 2.56 -39.49
N GLU A 61 -5.96 2.63 -40.01
CA GLU A 61 -7.14 3.07 -39.27
C GLU A 61 -7.46 2.13 -38.10
N GLU A 62 -7.33 0.83 -38.28
CA GLU A 62 -7.48 -0.17 -37.22
C GLU A 62 -6.41 0.02 -36.13
N LEU A 63 -5.15 0.25 -36.52
CA LEU A 63 -4.06 0.53 -35.59
C LEU A 63 -4.29 1.84 -34.84
N GLU A 64 -4.69 2.91 -35.53
CA GLU A 64 -5.01 4.21 -34.93
C GLU A 64 -6.22 4.12 -34.01
N SER A 65 -7.25 3.35 -34.37
CA SER A 65 -8.43 3.11 -33.53
C SER A 65 -8.09 2.26 -32.31
N ALA A 66 -7.24 1.23 -32.44
CA ALA A 66 -6.78 0.42 -31.33
C ALA A 66 -5.91 1.25 -30.38
N GLN A 67 -4.99 2.05 -30.93
CA GLN A 67 -4.16 2.98 -30.18
C GLN A 67 -5.01 4.04 -29.47
N ALA A 68 -6.00 4.62 -30.15
CA ALA A 68 -6.93 5.58 -29.54
C ALA A 68 -7.79 4.93 -28.44
N ALA A 69 -8.23 3.68 -28.62
CA ALA A 69 -8.96 2.95 -27.58
C ALA A 69 -8.08 2.62 -26.37
N GLU A 70 -6.79 2.33 -26.59
CA GLU A 70 -5.80 2.14 -25.53
C GLU A 70 -5.44 3.46 -24.84
N ASP A 71 -5.33 4.54 -25.60
CA ASP A 71 -5.07 5.90 -25.09
C ASP A 71 -6.27 6.45 -24.30
N GLN A 72 -7.48 6.00 -24.59
CA GLN A 72 -8.69 6.30 -23.81
C GLN A 72 -8.87 5.39 -22.59
N LYS A 73 -8.08 4.31 -22.46
CA LYS A 73 -8.21 3.38 -21.34
C LYS A 73 -7.65 4.03 -20.08
N VAL A 74 -8.52 4.25 -19.11
CA VAL A 74 -8.13 4.83 -17.83
C VAL A 74 -7.86 3.72 -16.83
N TYR A 75 -6.65 3.75 -16.26
CA TYR A 75 -6.17 2.74 -15.34
C TYR A 75 -6.34 3.18 -13.88
N ALA A 76 -6.46 2.22 -12.98
CA ALA A 76 -6.15 2.41 -11.57
C ALA A 76 -5.11 1.37 -11.14
N ALA A 77 -4.10 1.79 -10.38
CA ALA A 77 -2.99 0.96 -9.95
C ALA A 77 -3.10 0.63 -8.46
N PHE A 78 -2.80 -0.62 -8.09
CA PHE A 78 -2.95 -1.14 -6.74
C PHE A 78 -1.73 -1.93 -6.31
N HIS A 79 -1.28 -1.67 -5.10
CA HIS A 79 -0.38 -2.52 -4.33
C HIS A 79 -1.08 -2.86 -3.02
N ILE A 80 -1.43 -4.13 -2.82
CA ILE A 80 -2.24 -4.58 -1.69
C ILE A 80 -1.49 -5.67 -0.93
N ARG A 81 -1.34 -5.48 0.38
CA ARG A 81 -0.82 -6.49 1.31
C ARG A 81 -1.92 -6.98 2.24
N GLU A 82 -2.08 -8.30 2.31
CA GLU A 82 -3.03 -8.96 3.19
C GLU A 82 -2.60 -10.39 3.51
N HIS A 83 -2.63 -10.77 4.78
CA HIS A 83 -2.25 -12.09 5.26
C HIS A 83 -0.82 -12.50 4.84
N GLY A 84 0.07 -11.51 4.70
CA GLY A 84 1.43 -11.72 4.19
C GLY A 84 1.51 -11.93 2.67
N HIS A 85 0.39 -11.92 1.94
CA HIS A 85 0.39 -11.91 0.48
C HIS A 85 0.57 -10.48 -0.03
N ASP A 86 1.43 -10.33 -1.04
CA ASP A 86 1.69 -9.07 -1.72
C ASP A 86 1.13 -9.14 -3.15
N SER A 87 0.17 -8.27 -3.47
CA SER A 87 -0.55 -8.23 -4.74
C SER A 87 -0.37 -6.88 -5.43
N ILE A 88 0.31 -6.86 -6.59
CA ILE A 88 0.46 -5.66 -7.42
C ILE A 88 -0.28 -5.86 -8.75
N PHE A 89 -1.25 -4.98 -9.03
CA PHE A 89 -2.09 -5.08 -10.23
C PHE A 89 -2.62 -3.73 -10.69
N SER A 90 -3.10 -3.68 -11.93
CA SER A 90 -3.89 -2.56 -12.45
C SER A 90 -5.29 -3.00 -12.85
N THR A 91 -6.23 -2.06 -12.87
CA THR A 91 -7.59 -2.25 -13.40
C THR A 91 -7.84 -1.29 -14.56
N GLY A 92 -8.67 -1.69 -15.52
CA GLY A 92 -9.06 -0.85 -16.66
C GLY A 92 -10.41 -0.14 -16.49
N ASN A 93 -10.90 0.04 -15.26
CA ASN A 93 -12.23 0.60 -14.98
C ASN A 93 -12.18 2.04 -14.42
N GLY A 94 -10.99 2.64 -14.33
CA GLY A 94 -10.83 4.01 -13.84
C GLY A 94 -11.36 4.23 -12.41
N GLU A 95 -11.01 3.35 -11.48
CA GLU A 95 -11.46 3.47 -10.08
C GLU A 95 -10.85 4.71 -9.40
N GLU A 96 -11.69 5.46 -8.69
CA GLU A 96 -11.32 6.61 -7.87
C GLU A 96 -11.30 6.25 -6.38
N PHE A 97 -10.69 7.10 -5.55
CA PHE A 97 -10.52 6.80 -4.12
C PHE A 97 -11.83 6.52 -3.37
N LEU A 98 -12.93 7.18 -3.76
CA LEU A 98 -14.25 6.92 -3.19
C LEU A 98 -14.75 5.50 -3.48
N ASP A 99 -14.53 5.00 -4.69
CA ASP A 99 -14.93 3.64 -5.08
C ASP A 99 -14.14 2.62 -4.26
N VAL A 100 -12.84 2.85 -4.12
CA VAL A 100 -11.93 2.02 -3.30
C VAL A 100 -12.31 2.07 -1.82
N ALA A 101 -12.62 3.24 -1.27
CA ALA A 101 -13.01 3.41 0.13
C ALA A 101 -14.34 2.70 0.45
N ILE A 102 -15.32 2.78 -0.45
CA ILE A 102 -16.59 2.05 -0.33
C ILE A 102 -16.33 0.55 -0.38
N ARG A 103 -15.53 0.06 -1.34
CA ARG A 103 -15.17 -1.37 -1.46
C ARG A 103 -14.46 -1.87 -0.21
N LEU A 104 -13.47 -1.12 0.26
CA LEU A 104 -12.69 -1.41 1.48
C LEU A 104 -13.59 -1.50 2.71
N ARG A 105 -14.55 -0.58 2.86
CA ARG A 105 -15.54 -0.62 3.94
C ARG A 105 -16.37 -1.91 3.88
N HIS A 106 -16.89 -2.26 2.71
CA HIS A 106 -17.69 -3.47 2.56
C HIS A 106 -16.89 -4.73 2.90
N TYR A 107 -15.63 -4.77 2.49
CA TYR A 107 -14.70 -5.85 2.80
C TYR A 107 -14.48 -5.99 4.32
N VAL A 108 -14.03 -4.92 4.97
CA VAL A 108 -13.70 -4.93 6.41
C VAL A 108 -14.93 -5.19 7.29
N ARG A 109 -16.12 -4.70 6.88
CA ARG A 109 -17.37 -4.95 7.62
C ARG A 109 -17.92 -6.36 7.42
N GLY A 110 -17.68 -6.98 6.27
CA GLY A 110 -18.20 -8.30 5.94
C GLY A 110 -17.66 -9.43 6.83
N GLY A 111 -16.42 -9.27 7.32
CA GLY A 111 -15.72 -10.31 8.07
C GLY A 111 -15.44 -11.58 7.23
N ALA A 112 -14.72 -12.54 7.80
CA ALA A 112 -14.34 -13.80 7.14
C ALA A 112 -15.53 -14.69 6.67
N SER A 113 -16.76 -14.36 7.08
CA SER A 113 -17.96 -15.14 6.75
C SER A 113 -18.78 -14.60 5.58
N ALA A 114 -18.61 -13.33 5.17
CA ALA A 114 -19.41 -12.72 4.10
C ALA A 114 -18.66 -12.58 2.77
N VAL A 115 -17.34 -12.72 2.77
CA VAL A 115 -16.48 -12.42 1.62
C VAL A 115 -15.45 -13.54 1.43
N ARG A 116 -15.44 -14.19 0.25
CA ARG A 116 -14.44 -15.22 -0.07
C ARG A 116 -13.26 -14.57 -0.81
N GLY A 117 -12.05 -14.81 -0.33
CA GLY A 117 -10.80 -14.37 -0.95
C GLY A 117 -10.24 -13.07 -0.36
N ASP A 118 -8.98 -12.82 -0.65
CA ASP A 118 -8.26 -11.60 -0.28
C ASP A 118 -8.88 -10.38 -0.98
N PHE A 119 -8.74 -9.19 -0.41
CA PHE A 119 -9.28 -7.93 -0.90
C PHE A 119 -8.94 -7.67 -2.37
N SER A 120 -7.74 -8.07 -2.82
CA SER A 120 -7.29 -7.97 -4.22
C SER A 120 -8.20 -8.72 -5.22
N HIS A 121 -8.91 -9.77 -4.78
CA HIS A 121 -9.85 -10.53 -5.62
C HIS A 121 -11.19 -9.82 -5.84
N HIS A 122 -11.44 -8.69 -5.16
CA HIS A 122 -12.67 -7.93 -5.28
C HIS A 122 -12.65 -6.90 -6.40
N PHE A 123 -11.60 -6.88 -7.22
CA PHE A 123 -11.43 -5.98 -8.35
C PHE A 123 -11.70 -6.71 -9.66
N TYR A 124 -12.36 -6.05 -10.61
CA TYR A 124 -12.69 -6.62 -11.93
C TYR A 124 -11.69 -6.17 -13.00
N LYS A 125 -11.45 -7.03 -14.00
CA LYS A 125 -10.49 -6.78 -15.09
C LYS A 125 -9.10 -6.42 -14.57
N THR A 126 -8.63 -7.16 -13.57
CA THR A 126 -7.31 -7.01 -13.00
C THR A 126 -6.25 -7.57 -13.95
N GLN A 127 -5.11 -6.90 -14.01
CA GLN A 127 -3.90 -7.36 -14.68
C GLN A 127 -2.75 -7.24 -13.70
N SER A 128 -2.10 -8.35 -13.36
CA SER A 128 -0.89 -8.33 -12.54
C SER A 128 0.21 -7.52 -13.22
N ILE A 129 0.92 -6.70 -12.45
CA ILE A 129 1.99 -5.83 -12.93
C ILE A 129 3.20 -5.93 -11.99
N THR A 130 4.37 -5.46 -12.45
CA THR A 130 5.57 -5.34 -11.61
C THR A 130 5.52 -4.08 -10.75
N ARG A 131 6.41 -3.97 -9.75
CA ARG A 131 6.51 -2.78 -8.91
C ARG A 131 6.92 -1.55 -9.74
N GLU A 132 7.86 -1.71 -10.66
CA GLU A 132 8.32 -0.63 -11.54
C GLU A 132 7.15 -0.10 -12.38
N ARG A 133 6.31 -1.00 -12.90
CA ARG A 133 5.12 -0.61 -13.66
C ARG A 133 4.08 0.09 -12.80
N PHE A 134 3.96 -0.26 -11.53
CA PHE A 134 3.11 0.48 -10.58
C PHE A 134 3.62 1.90 -10.38
N ASP A 135 4.94 2.07 -10.18
CA ASP A 135 5.56 3.38 -9.99
C ASP A 135 5.41 4.27 -11.24
N GLU A 136 5.53 3.70 -12.44
CA GLU A 136 5.23 4.40 -13.70
C GLU A 136 3.78 4.90 -13.76
N LEU A 137 2.80 4.07 -13.37
CA LEU A 137 1.39 4.47 -13.36
C LEU A 137 1.09 5.53 -12.29
N ALA A 138 1.76 5.46 -11.13
CA ALA A 138 1.68 6.48 -10.10
C ALA A 138 2.26 7.83 -10.59
N ALA A 139 3.39 7.82 -11.29
CA ALA A 139 3.96 9.02 -11.90
C ALA A 139 3.00 9.65 -12.94
N LEU A 140 2.44 8.84 -13.85
CA LEU A 140 1.45 9.30 -14.84
C LEU A 140 0.19 9.90 -14.20
N ARG A 141 -0.20 9.41 -13.02
CA ARG A 141 -1.31 9.97 -12.25
C ARG A 141 -0.96 11.35 -11.71
N LEU A 142 0.23 11.51 -11.13
CA LEU A 142 0.71 12.76 -10.55
C LEU A 142 0.88 13.86 -11.61
N GLU A 143 1.35 13.48 -12.80
CA GLU A 143 1.43 14.35 -13.98
C GLU A 143 0.06 14.78 -14.52
N ASN A 144 -1.03 14.24 -13.97
CA ASN A 144 -2.41 14.51 -14.37
C ASN A 144 -2.68 14.29 -15.87
N THR A 145 -2.08 13.24 -16.45
CA THR A 145 -2.22 12.89 -17.87
C THR A 145 -3.64 12.46 -18.26
N GLY A 146 -4.50 12.14 -17.28
CA GLY A 146 -5.85 11.60 -17.47
C GLY A 146 -5.88 10.10 -17.81
N LYS A 147 -4.71 9.45 -17.97
CA LYS A 147 -4.60 8.00 -18.25
C LYS A 147 -4.74 7.12 -17.01
N VAL A 148 -4.57 7.69 -15.82
CA VAL A 148 -4.68 6.98 -14.53
C VAL A 148 -5.64 7.75 -13.63
N THR A 149 -6.70 7.12 -13.12
CA THR A 149 -7.65 7.74 -12.17
C THR A 149 -7.17 7.70 -10.74
N GLY A 150 -6.40 6.67 -10.37
CA GLY A 150 -5.93 6.48 -9.01
C GLY A 150 -4.76 5.52 -8.91
N ALA A 151 -3.92 5.76 -7.91
CA ALA A 151 -2.88 4.84 -7.47
C ALA A 151 -3.05 4.66 -5.96
N PHE A 152 -3.01 3.41 -5.51
CA PHE A 152 -3.34 3.04 -4.13
C PHE A 152 -2.33 2.03 -3.58
N GLU A 153 -1.83 2.31 -2.38
CA GLU A 153 -1.12 1.34 -1.56
C GLU A 153 -1.98 1.00 -0.35
N ILE A 154 -2.26 -0.28 -0.11
CA ILE A 154 -3.18 -0.71 0.94
C ILE A 154 -2.56 -1.87 1.68
N ASP A 155 -2.34 -1.72 2.97
CA ASP A 155 -1.85 -2.80 3.81
C ASP A 155 -2.91 -3.09 4.87
N LEU A 156 -3.64 -4.18 4.65
CA LEU A 156 -4.70 -4.64 5.53
C LEU A 156 -4.14 -5.25 6.82
N ASP A 157 -2.93 -5.83 6.76
CA ASP A 157 -2.24 -6.39 7.93
C ASP A 157 -1.81 -5.28 8.88
N ALA A 158 -1.32 -4.18 8.32
CA ALA A 158 -0.84 -3.02 9.05
C ALA A 158 -1.95 -1.98 9.32
N GLY A 159 -3.09 -2.06 8.63
CA GLY A 159 -4.30 -1.31 8.93
C GLY A 159 -4.39 0.08 8.28
N TRP A 160 -3.78 0.27 7.10
CA TRP A 160 -3.77 1.55 6.39
C TRP A 160 -4.01 1.48 4.89
N CYS A 161 -4.36 2.63 4.34
CA CYS A 161 -4.57 2.86 2.93
C CYS A 161 -4.00 4.23 2.56
N SER A 162 -3.14 4.24 1.54
CA SER A 162 -2.61 5.44 0.90
C SER A 162 -3.20 5.59 -0.49
N ALA A 163 -3.56 6.82 -0.83
CA ALA A 163 -4.07 7.18 -2.13
C ALA A 163 -3.27 8.36 -2.68
N LEU A 164 -2.89 8.29 -3.96
CA LEU A 164 -2.14 9.35 -4.59
C LEU A 164 -3.07 10.53 -4.97
N ASN A 165 -2.83 11.67 -4.32
CA ASN A 165 -3.47 12.96 -4.59
C ASN A 165 -2.63 13.75 -5.61
N LEU A 166 -3.31 14.48 -6.49
CA LEU A 166 -2.68 15.33 -7.52
C LEU A 166 -1.91 16.52 -6.96
N ALA A 167 -2.38 17.11 -5.86
CA ALA A 167 -1.80 18.32 -5.28
C ALA A 167 -0.78 17.98 -4.20
N ASP A 168 -1.12 17.02 -3.33
CA ASP A 168 -0.40 16.77 -2.09
C ASP A 168 0.44 15.47 -2.13
N GLY A 169 0.47 14.78 -3.28
CA GLY A 169 1.15 13.49 -3.41
C GLY A 169 0.44 12.38 -2.62
N TRP A 170 1.20 11.43 -2.07
CA TRP A 170 0.62 10.31 -1.33
C TRP A 170 -0.03 10.78 -0.02
N GLN A 171 -1.31 10.47 0.15
CA GLN A 171 -2.04 10.72 1.39
C GLN A 171 -2.42 9.39 2.04
N THR A 172 -1.88 9.14 3.22
CA THR A 172 -2.05 7.89 3.96
C THR A 172 -3.07 8.06 5.08
N PHE A 173 -3.94 7.07 5.27
CA PHE A 173 -5.01 7.10 6.26
C PHE A 173 -5.14 5.74 6.94
N LYS A 174 -5.61 5.73 8.20
CA LYS A 174 -6.03 4.47 8.85
C LYS A 174 -7.23 3.90 8.12
N ILE A 175 -7.27 2.59 7.87
CA ILE A 175 -8.40 1.90 7.23
C ILE A 175 -9.70 2.16 8.00
N LYS A 176 -9.63 2.28 9.32
CA LYS A 176 -10.79 2.64 10.17
C LYS A 176 -11.36 4.01 9.80
N ASP A 177 -10.52 5.00 9.55
CA ASP A 177 -10.96 6.35 9.20
C ASP A 177 -11.50 6.38 7.77
N VAL A 178 -10.84 5.70 6.82
CA VAL A 178 -11.35 5.52 5.44
C VAL A 178 -12.72 4.82 5.43
N SER A 179 -12.87 3.76 6.21
CA SER A 179 -14.13 3.02 6.35
C SER A 179 -15.25 3.87 6.96
N THR A 180 -14.91 4.73 7.92
CA THR A 180 -15.88 5.65 8.54
C THR A 180 -16.24 6.79 7.58
N ALA A 181 -15.26 7.33 6.84
CA ALA A 181 -15.49 8.31 5.78
C ALA A 181 -16.45 7.77 4.71
N ALA A 182 -16.19 6.55 4.23
CA ALA A 182 -17.04 5.85 3.28
C ALA A 182 -18.46 5.63 3.82
N TYR A 183 -18.60 5.31 5.11
CA TYR A 183 -19.92 5.19 5.74
C TYR A 183 -20.71 6.51 5.72
N HIS A 184 -20.05 7.65 5.95
CA HIS A 184 -20.70 8.95 5.90
C HIS A 184 -21.02 9.40 4.47
N ALA A 185 -20.17 9.04 3.50
CA ALA A 185 -20.38 9.32 2.08
C ALA A 185 -21.55 8.50 1.48
N ASP A 186 -21.65 7.20 1.81
CA ASP A 186 -22.61 6.25 1.22
C ASP A 186 -24.03 6.28 1.85
N ARG A 187 -24.39 7.35 2.56
CA ARG A 187 -25.74 7.48 3.15
C ARG A 187 -26.81 7.79 2.10
N PRO A 188 -28.07 7.31 2.28
CA PRO A 188 -29.16 7.53 1.32
C PRO A 188 -29.52 9.00 1.01
N ARG A 189 -29.02 9.96 1.81
CA ARG A 189 -29.21 11.41 1.60
C ARG A 189 -28.18 12.02 0.64
N SER A 190 -27.08 11.33 0.31
CA SER A 190 -26.10 11.76 -0.70
C SER A 190 -26.42 11.07 -2.03
N ILE A 191 -27.32 11.68 -2.81
CA ILE A 191 -27.77 11.07 -4.09
C ILE A 191 -26.79 11.38 -5.23
N GLN A 192 -25.93 12.41 -5.08
CA GLN A 192 -24.99 12.83 -6.11
C GLN A 192 -23.53 12.46 -5.77
N ARG A 193 -22.79 11.90 -6.74
CA ARG A 193 -21.40 11.43 -6.59
C ARG A 193 -20.45 12.52 -6.08
N GLY A 194 -20.63 13.77 -6.52
CA GLY A 194 -19.85 14.91 -6.03
C GLY A 194 -20.08 15.21 -4.54
N GLU A 195 -21.29 15.00 -4.02
CA GLU A 195 -21.58 15.17 -2.59
C GLU A 195 -20.99 14.04 -1.76
N GLN A 196 -20.97 12.81 -2.29
CA GLN A 196 -20.30 11.66 -1.66
C GLN A 196 -18.80 11.90 -1.57
N TRP A 197 -18.18 12.33 -2.68
CA TRP A 197 -16.76 12.67 -2.72
C TRP A 197 -16.41 13.76 -1.71
N ARG A 198 -17.18 14.86 -1.69
CA ARG A 198 -16.97 15.94 -0.73
C ARG A 198 -17.05 15.46 0.71
N LYS A 199 -18.05 14.64 1.07
CA LYS A 199 -18.17 14.08 2.43
C LYS A 199 -16.99 13.18 2.81
N LEU A 200 -16.48 12.40 1.86
CA LEU A 200 -15.30 11.55 2.06
C LEU A 200 -14.08 12.43 2.39
N VAL A 201 -13.80 13.41 1.53
CA VAL A 201 -12.64 14.31 1.68
C VAL A 201 -12.76 15.15 2.95
N ASP A 202 -13.93 15.76 3.22
CA ASP A 202 -14.18 16.56 4.43
C ASP A 202 -13.95 15.73 5.70
N TYR A 203 -14.26 14.43 5.69
CA TYR A 203 -14.00 13.55 6.82
C TYR A 203 -12.52 13.21 6.94
N LEU A 204 -11.82 12.98 5.83
CA LEU A 204 -10.40 12.59 5.86
C LEU A 204 -9.44 13.77 6.04
N TYR A 205 -9.92 15.00 5.83
CA TYR A 205 -9.12 16.21 5.99
C TYR A 205 -8.50 16.32 7.39
N GLY A 206 -7.17 16.45 7.46
CA GLY A 206 -6.40 16.52 8.70
C GLY A 206 -6.36 15.21 9.49
N ARG A 207 -6.76 14.09 8.88
CA ARG A 207 -6.62 12.72 9.38
C ARG A 207 -5.64 11.91 8.56
N ASP A 208 -5.00 12.55 7.59
CA ASP A 208 -3.79 12.02 6.97
C ASP A 208 -2.78 11.75 8.08
N ILE A 209 -2.21 10.56 8.01
CA ILE A 209 -1.06 10.20 8.80
C ILE A 209 0.13 10.38 7.88
N GLU A 210 1.13 11.14 8.32
CA GLU A 210 2.44 11.07 7.69
C GLU A 210 2.88 9.59 7.67
N PRO A 211 3.66 9.14 6.67
CA PRO A 211 4.15 7.75 6.57
C PRO A 211 4.91 7.19 7.78
N GLN A 212 4.94 7.87 8.93
CA GLN A 212 5.68 7.54 10.13
C GLN A 212 5.16 6.33 10.94
N THR A 213 4.25 5.49 10.46
CA THR A 213 3.81 4.37 11.32
C THR A 213 3.26 3.15 10.60
N PHE A 214 4.11 2.38 9.91
CA PHE A 214 3.90 0.92 9.83
C PHE A 214 5.19 0.19 10.15
N GLY A 215 5.02 -0.95 10.84
CA GLY A 215 6.07 -1.63 11.60
C GLY A 215 7.38 -1.71 10.82
N PRO A 216 8.51 -1.43 11.48
CA PRO A 216 9.69 -1.08 10.74
C PRO A 216 10.15 -2.33 9.97
N VAL A 217 10.42 -2.19 8.66
CA VAL A 217 10.80 -3.32 7.81
C VAL A 217 11.99 -4.03 8.45
N GLU A 218 11.82 -5.31 8.79
CA GLU A 218 12.90 -6.06 9.42
C GLU A 218 14.10 -6.10 8.47
N THR A 219 15.24 -5.61 8.94
CA THR A 219 16.46 -5.57 8.18
C THR A 219 17.52 -6.38 8.90
N ARG A 220 18.22 -7.25 8.16
CA ARG A 220 19.38 -8.01 8.64
C ARG A 220 20.37 -8.16 7.50
N GLY A 221 21.64 -7.90 7.80
CA GLY A 221 22.75 -8.13 6.90
C GLY A 221 23.29 -9.55 7.01
N ILE A 222 24.55 -9.70 6.66
CA ILE A 222 25.25 -10.99 6.55
C ILE A 222 25.78 -11.50 7.90
N ARG A 223 25.77 -10.66 8.97
CA ARG A 223 26.18 -11.05 10.33
C ARG A 223 25.39 -10.31 11.44
N PRO A 224 25.35 -10.85 12.67
CA PRO A 224 24.75 -10.16 13.82
C PRO A 224 25.57 -8.95 14.28
N LEU A 225 24.95 -8.11 15.12
CA LEU A 225 25.57 -6.98 15.79
C LEU A 225 26.59 -7.47 16.84
N MET A 226 27.78 -6.86 16.86
CA MET A 226 28.88 -7.19 17.76
C MET A 226 29.34 -6.00 18.62
N GLU A 227 30.09 -6.29 19.69
CA GLU A 227 30.66 -5.26 20.55
C GLU A 227 31.61 -4.36 19.74
N GLY A 228 31.39 -3.04 19.79
CA GLY A 228 32.19 -2.06 19.05
C GLY A 228 31.66 -1.68 17.66
N ASP A 229 30.54 -2.26 17.20
CA ASP A 229 29.91 -1.84 15.94
C ASP A 229 29.23 -0.46 16.05
N LEU A 230 28.71 -0.13 17.24
CA LEU A 230 28.00 1.12 17.50
C LEU A 230 28.82 2.09 18.35
N SER A 231 28.76 3.38 18.01
CA SER A 231 29.26 4.51 18.79
C SER A 231 28.09 5.35 19.31
N PHE A 232 28.13 5.70 20.59
CA PHE A 232 27.10 6.51 21.23
C PHE A 232 27.18 7.98 20.78
N SER A 233 26.05 8.54 20.36
CA SER A 233 25.95 9.89 19.78
C SER A 233 25.67 11.00 20.81
N ASP A 234 25.90 10.73 22.11
CA ASP A 234 25.70 11.64 23.25
C ASP A 234 24.25 12.07 23.55
N GLU A 235 23.25 11.55 22.83
CA GLU A 235 21.82 11.87 23.03
C GLU A 235 21.06 10.74 23.73
N ILE A 236 20.46 11.06 24.88
CA ILE A 236 19.53 10.20 25.62
C ILE A 236 18.21 10.95 25.77
N VAL A 237 17.11 10.36 25.26
CA VAL A 237 15.78 10.98 25.28
C VAL A 237 14.83 10.13 26.11
N LEU A 238 14.19 10.73 27.12
CA LEU A 238 13.11 10.08 27.86
C LEU A 238 11.83 10.09 27.02
N SER A 239 11.22 8.92 26.85
CA SER A 239 9.92 8.76 26.19
C SER A 239 9.02 7.85 27.03
N GLY A 240 8.20 8.46 27.89
CA GLY A 240 7.34 7.72 28.79
C GLY A 240 8.15 6.92 29.83
N HIS A 241 8.12 5.59 29.73
CA HIS A 241 8.86 4.67 30.61
C HIS A 241 10.17 4.16 30.00
N GLU A 242 10.57 4.72 28.85
CA GLU A 242 11.73 4.27 28.08
C GLU A 242 12.79 5.37 27.98
N LEU A 243 14.06 4.96 28.09
CA LEU A 243 15.21 5.78 27.71
C LEU A 243 15.64 5.40 26.30
N ASN A 244 15.63 6.36 25.39
CA ASN A 244 16.03 6.17 24.00
C ASN A 244 17.45 6.68 23.80
N PHE A 245 18.36 5.78 23.44
CA PHE A 245 19.74 6.09 23.15
C PHE A 245 19.93 6.19 21.65
N LYS A 246 20.53 7.30 21.21
CA LYS A 246 20.94 7.46 19.82
C LYS A 246 22.34 6.89 19.61
N TYR A 247 22.46 6.07 18.57
CA TYR A 247 23.72 5.45 18.16
C TYR A 247 24.01 5.75 16.69
N ASP A 248 25.28 5.67 16.35
CA ASP A 248 25.80 5.62 14.99
C ASP A 248 26.65 4.37 14.80
N PHE A 249 26.87 3.92 13.56
CA PHE A 249 27.86 2.88 13.29
C PHE A 249 29.27 3.47 13.25
N ILE A 250 30.25 2.70 13.72
CA ILE A 250 31.66 3.11 13.70
C ILE A 250 32.21 3.31 12.28
N ASN A 251 31.66 2.59 11.29
CA ASN A 251 31.97 2.74 9.87
C ASN A 251 30.84 2.17 8.98
N ASP A 252 30.86 2.55 7.70
CA ASP A 252 29.85 2.11 6.71
C ASP A 252 29.92 0.61 6.36
N GLU A 253 31.07 -0.05 6.61
CA GLU A 253 31.24 -1.49 6.35
C GLU A 253 30.44 -2.30 7.37
N ALA A 254 30.63 -2.04 8.66
CA ALA A 254 29.87 -2.64 9.76
C ALA A 254 28.36 -2.38 9.61
N ARG A 255 27.98 -1.14 9.24
CA ARG A 255 26.58 -0.81 8.95
C ARG A 255 25.99 -1.74 7.89
N ARG A 256 26.68 -1.90 6.76
CA ARG A 256 26.21 -2.75 5.65
C ARG A 256 26.22 -4.23 6.00
N GLU A 257 27.20 -4.70 6.75
CA GLU A 257 27.29 -6.09 7.16
C GLU A 257 26.19 -6.49 8.15
N VAL A 258 25.78 -5.56 9.03
CA VAL A 258 24.78 -5.80 10.08
C VAL A 258 23.36 -5.48 9.61
N LEU A 259 23.16 -4.36 8.89
CA LEU A 259 21.84 -3.90 8.45
C LEU A 259 21.51 -4.27 7.00
N GLY A 260 22.47 -4.74 6.21
CA GLY A 260 22.26 -5.01 4.78
C GLY A 260 22.23 -3.75 3.92
N THR A 261 21.95 -3.93 2.62
CA THR A 261 21.99 -2.84 1.61
C THR A 261 20.72 -2.00 1.55
N MET A 262 19.62 -2.43 2.20
CA MET A 262 18.35 -1.67 2.18
C MET A 262 18.44 -0.34 2.92
N VAL A 263 19.40 -0.22 3.84
CA VAL A 263 19.62 0.94 4.72
C VAL A 263 20.93 1.66 4.38
N ASP A 264 21.46 1.45 3.17
CA ASP A 264 22.68 2.12 2.73
C ASP A 264 22.40 3.61 2.44
N CYS A 265 23.40 4.44 2.69
CA CYS A 265 23.38 5.88 2.46
C CYS A 265 24.43 6.22 1.38
N PRO A 266 24.15 5.94 0.09
CA PRO A 266 25.13 6.11 -0.99
C PRO A 266 25.36 7.57 -1.38
N GLU A 267 24.39 8.47 -1.12
CA GLU A 267 24.46 9.86 -1.56
C GLU A 267 24.80 10.85 -0.42
N PRO A 268 25.56 11.93 -0.71
CA PRO A 268 25.80 12.99 0.26
C PRO A 268 24.48 13.70 0.64
N GLY A 269 24.02 13.51 1.88
CA GLY A 269 22.75 14.04 2.37
C GLY A 269 21.79 12.97 2.89
N ASP A 270 22.07 11.70 2.58
CA ASP A 270 21.39 10.58 3.21
C ASP A 270 21.86 10.41 4.66
N GLY A 271 20.93 10.12 5.57
CA GLY A 271 21.20 9.95 6.99
C GLY A 271 20.47 8.73 7.55
N LEU A 272 21.03 8.13 8.59
CA LEU A 272 20.41 7.01 9.29
C LEU A 272 20.42 7.27 10.79
N ASP A 273 19.24 7.47 11.38
CA ASP A 273 19.11 7.51 12.84
C ASP A 273 18.89 6.10 13.39
N ILE A 274 19.65 5.74 14.43
CA ILE A 274 19.53 4.47 15.13
C ILE A 274 19.16 4.74 16.57
N LEU A 275 18.02 4.20 16.98
CA LEU A 275 17.49 4.32 18.33
C LEU A 275 17.47 2.95 19.00
N CYS A 276 18.09 2.87 20.18
CA CYS A 276 18.02 1.73 21.07
C CYS A 276 17.20 2.10 22.31
N HIS A 277 16.15 1.33 22.57
CA HIS A 277 15.21 1.58 23.65
C HIS A 277 15.59 0.79 24.90
N TYR A 278 15.60 1.43 26.06
CA TYR A 278 15.71 0.78 27.38
C TYR A 278 14.43 0.98 28.17
N ASP A 279 13.74 -0.11 28.47
CA ASP A 279 12.53 -0.11 29.30
C ASP A 279 12.94 -0.26 30.78
N ALA A 280 12.80 0.83 31.54
CA ALA A 280 13.17 0.87 32.95
C ALA A 280 12.31 -0.05 33.81
N ALA A 281 11.06 -0.32 33.42
CA ALA A 281 10.17 -1.23 34.15
C ALA A 281 10.58 -2.69 33.94
N ARG A 282 11.01 -3.04 32.72
CA ARG A 282 11.47 -4.41 32.38
C ARG A 282 12.92 -4.68 32.71
N GLN A 283 13.72 -3.65 32.96
CA GLN A 283 15.12 -3.86 33.26
C GLN A 283 16.01 -3.90 32.02
N ASP A 284 15.44 -3.80 30.82
CA ASP A 284 15.93 -4.50 29.62
C ASP A 284 15.84 -3.63 28.36
N THR A 285 16.63 -4.00 27.35
CA THR A 285 16.54 -3.38 26.04
C THR A 285 15.31 -3.87 25.27
N GLY A 286 14.83 -3.04 24.35
CA GLY A 286 13.76 -3.40 23.41
C GLY A 286 14.08 -4.67 22.61
N SER A 287 13.07 -5.23 21.94
CA SER A 287 13.24 -6.42 21.08
C SER A 287 13.99 -6.15 19.77
N GLY A 288 14.27 -4.88 19.45
CA GLY A 288 14.96 -4.47 18.24
C GLY A 288 15.51 -3.06 18.33
N LEU A 289 16.37 -2.68 17.38
CA LEU A 289 16.72 -1.29 17.11
C LEU A 289 15.70 -0.66 16.18
N SER A 290 15.36 0.60 16.41
CA SER A 290 14.54 1.41 15.51
C SER A 290 15.45 2.23 14.61
N LEU A 291 15.31 2.06 13.31
CA LEU A 291 16.17 2.67 12.29
C LEU A 291 15.32 3.63 11.47
N THR A 292 15.79 4.85 11.25
CA THR A 292 15.12 5.83 10.39
C THR A 292 16.08 6.33 9.34
N LEU A 293 15.87 5.90 8.10
CA LEU A 293 16.62 6.34 6.94
C LEU A 293 15.98 7.60 6.37
N TYR A 294 16.78 8.63 6.16
CA TYR A 294 16.42 9.86 5.47
C TYR A 294 17.15 9.87 4.13
N ARG A 295 16.42 10.07 3.03
CA ARG A 295 17.00 10.29 1.70
C ARG A 295 16.81 11.73 1.26
N HIS A 296 17.82 12.28 0.57
CA HIS A 296 17.89 13.60 -0.08
C HIS A 296 16.81 14.65 0.33
N ASP A 297 17.23 15.74 0.97
CA ASP A 297 16.39 16.86 1.47
C ASP A 297 15.33 16.53 2.53
N GLY A 298 15.32 15.31 3.09
CA GLY A 298 14.40 14.91 4.18
C GLY A 298 12.96 14.67 3.74
N LEU A 299 12.73 14.61 2.43
CA LEU A 299 11.41 14.38 1.82
C LEU A 299 11.02 12.90 1.80
N GLU A 300 12.00 11.99 1.89
CA GLU A 300 11.76 10.55 2.03
C GLU A 300 12.33 10.04 3.36
N GLN A 301 11.43 9.64 4.27
CA GLN A 301 11.76 8.96 5.52
C GLN A 301 11.26 7.51 5.46
N ARG A 302 12.14 6.55 5.74
CA ARG A 302 11.78 5.13 5.83
C ARG A 302 12.22 4.54 7.16
N SER A 303 11.30 3.85 7.84
CA SER A 303 11.58 3.18 9.12
C SER A 303 11.86 1.68 8.93
N PHE A 304 12.96 1.21 9.53
CA PHE A 304 13.38 -0.19 9.56
C PHE A 304 13.57 -0.69 10.99
N SER A 305 13.51 -2.00 11.21
CA SER A 305 13.70 -2.61 12.53
C SER A 305 14.83 -3.60 12.41
N TYR A 306 15.77 -3.54 13.34
CA TYR A 306 16.75 -4.60 13.48
C TYR A 306 16.36 -5.49 14.65
N PRO A 307 15.84 -6.71 14.43
CA PRO A 307 15.43 -7.59 15.53
C PRO A 307 16.65 -8.11 16.29
N LEU A 308 16.70 -7.85 17.59
CA LEU A 308 17.82 -8.20 18.47
C LEU A 308 17.63 -9.58 19.08
N GLY A 309 18.61 -10.44 18.88
CA GLY A 309 18.77 -11.71 19.58
C GLY A 309 19.14 -11.52 21.04
N LYS A 310 19.05 -12.61 21.82
CA LYS A 310 19.32 -12.59 23.27
C LYS A 310 20.72 -12.09 23.63
N GLU A 311 21.73 -12.45 22.84
CA GLU A 311 23.12 -12.04 23.06
C GLU A 311 23.32 -10.55 22.75
N GLU A 312 22.73 -10.08 21.64
CA GLU A 312 22.79 -8.67 21.21
C GLU A 312 22.07 -7.75 22.22
N ARG A 313 20.93 -8.20 22.78
CA ARG A 313 20.23 -7.46 23.84
C ARG A 313 21.07 -7.32 25.10
N ALA A 314 21.78 -8.37 25.49
CA ALA A 314 22.67 -8.34 26.66
C ALA A 314 23.89 -7.44 26.41
N LEU A 315 24.45 -7.48 25.20
CA LEU A 315 25.52 -6.60 24.76
C LEU A 315 25.10 -5.14 24.83
N LEU A 316 23.99 -4.79 24.18
CA LEU A 316 23.48 -3.42 24.15
C LEU A 316 23.12 -2.90 25.53
N ARG A 317 22.53 -3.73 26.40
CA ARG A 317 22.27 -3.32 27.79
C ARG A 317 23.55 -2.92 28.52
N LYS A 318 24.61 -3.74 28.39
CA LYS A 318 25.91 -3.45 29.02
C LYS A 318 26.52 -2.16 28.46
N GLN A 319 26.39 -1.94 27.14
CA GLN A 319 26.87 -0.73 26.48
C GLN A 319 26.08 0.50 26.95
N MET A 320 24.75 0.46 26.94
CA MET A 320 23.89 1.56 27.41
C MET A 320 24.14 1.92 28.88
N GLU A 321 24.41 0.94 29.75
CA GLU A 321 24.78 1.19 31.14
C GLU A 321 26.12 1.93 31.24
N ALA A 322 27.12 1.52 30.46
CA ALA A 322 28.42 2.18 30.41
C ALA A 322 28.32 3.61 29.83
N ASP A 323 27.54 3.79 28.76
CA ASP A 323 27.31 5.08 28.11
C ASP A 323 26.55 6.04 29.06
N CYS A 324 25.51 5.55 29.74
CA CYS A 324 24.76 6.30 30.74
C CYS A 324 25.66 6.73 31.91
N LEU A 325 26.47 5.80 32.44
CA LEU A 325 27.42 6.10 33.51
C LEU A 325 28.49 7.11 33.08
N GLY A 326 29.04 6.94 31.87
CA GLY A 326 30.04 7.84 31.32
C GLY A 326 29.50 9.25 31.11
N ARG A 327 28.25 9.38 30.66
CA ARG A 327 27.62 10.66 30.33
C ARG A 327 27.05 11.40 31.54
N THR A 328 26.37 10.66 32.43
CA THR A 328 25.55 11.25 33.51
C THR A 328 26.13 11.00 34.90
N GLY A 329 27.09 10.08 35.02
CA GLY A 329 27.59 9.59 36.31
C GLY A 329 26.62 8.66 37.04
N GLN A 330 25.53 8.23 36.40
CA GLN A 330 24.47 7.43 37.01
C GLN A 330 24.19 6.15 36.21
N THR A 331 23.66 5.14 36.90
CA THR A 331 23.15 3.91 36.27
C THR A 331 21.91 4.22 35.44
N LEU A 332 21.51 3.34 34.50
CA LEU A 332 20.31 3.56 33.67
C LEU A 332 19.06 3.85 34.52
N ASN A 333 18.85 3.05 35.57
CA ASN A 333 17.73 3.23 36.48
C ASN A 333 17.86 4.49 37.35
N GLY A 334 19.08 4.86 37.75
CA GLY A 334 19.33 6.10 38.50
C GLY A 334 18.98 7.32 37.66
N TYR A 335 19.42 7.32 36.41
CA TYR A 335 19.15 8.40 35.46
C TYR A 335 17.66 8.48 35.10
N TYR A 336 17.00 7.35 34.84
CA TYR A 336 15.55 7.31 34.66
C TYR A 336 14.81 7.89 35.86
N ALA A 337 15.15 7.47 37.08
CA ALA A 337 14.49 7.95 38.29
C ALA A 337 14.68 9.45 38.51
N GLN A 338 15.85 10.00 38.17
CA GLN A 338 16.08 11.44 38.20
C GLN A 338 15.16 12.16 37.20
N LEU A 339 15.13 11.72 35.95
CA LEU A 339 14.29 12.35 34.92
C LEU A 339 12.79 12.23 35.21
N ASP A 340 12.35 11.11 35.78
CA ASP A 340 10.96 10.89 36.20
C ASP A 340 10.55 11.85 37.34
N LEU A 341 11.44 12.06 38.32
CA LEU A 341 11.24 13.05 39.38
C LEU A 341 11.21 14.49 38.85
N GLU A 342 12.05 14.81 37.87
CA GLU A 342 12.06 16.12 37.20
C GLU A 342 10.80 16.36 36.36
N ARG A 343 10.15 15.29 35.86
CA ARG A 343 8.94 15.37 35.04
C ARG A 343 7.70 15.82 35.82
N GLY A 344 7.69 15.66 37.15
CA GLY A 344 6.66 16.23 38.03
C GLY A 344 5.23 15.79 37.71
N GLU A 345 5.01 14.57 37.22
CA GLU A 345 3.65 14.06 37.03
C GLU A 345 3.05 13.68 38.40
N SER A 346 1.98 14.38 38.77
CA SER A 346 1.14 13.97 39.91
C SER A 346 0.60 12.56 39.61
N PRO A 347 0.63 11.61 40.56
CA PRO A 347 0.04 10.30 40.34
C PRO A 347 -1.41 10.46 39.90
N PRO A 348 -1.92 9.66 38.93
CA PRO A 348 -3.31 9.74 38.54
C PRO A 348 -4.20 9.54 39.78
N GLU A 349 -5.06 10.52 40.07
CA GLU A 349 -6.07 10.40 41.10
C GLU A 349 -6.94 9.18 40.78
N LEU A 350 -6.83 8.13 41.62
CA LEU A 350 -7.77 7.03 41.63
C LEU A 350 -9.14 7.57 42.06
N LYS A 351 -9.97 7.97 41.09
CA LYS A 351 -11.37 8.30 41.33
C LYS A 351 -12.16 7.03 41.67
N GLY A 352 -12.26 6.77 42.98
CA GLY A 352 -13.45 6.21 43.60
C GLY A 352 -13.63 4.70 43.54
N GLY A 353 -13.00 3.99 44.48
CA GLY A 353 -13.43 2.67 44.92
C GLY A 353 -13.45 2.63 46.45
N TYR A 354 -14.62 2.89 47.05
CA TYR A 354 -14.82 2.98 48.49
C TYR A 354 -14.30 1.75 49.25
N GLN A 355 -13.39 2.00 50.20
CA GLN A 355 -13.20 1.10 51.34
C GLN A 355 -14.45 1.13 52.22
N LYS A 356 -15.03 -0.04 52.49
CA LYS A 356 -15.70 -0.31 53.76
C LYS A 356 -14.97 -1.46 54.44
N ALA A 357 -13.99 -1.10 55.26
CA ALA A 357 -13.62 -1.90 56.41
C ALA A 357 -14.50 -1.45 57.58
N ALA A 358 -15.45 -2.29 57.99
CA ALA A 358 -16.04 -2.25 59.31
C ALA A 358 -16.22 -3.69 59.75
N GLY A 359 -15.33 -4.12 60.64
CA GLY A 359 -15.30 -5.49 61.13
C GLY A 359 -16.54 -5.87 61.93
N ARG A 360 -16.78 -7.17 62.02
CA ARG A 360 -17.35 -7.80 63.19
C ARG A 360 -16.70 -9.17 63.38
N CYS A 361 -15.85 -9.23 64.39
CA CYS A 361 -15.56 -10.45 65.11
C CYS A 361 -16.88 -10.97 65.70
N GLY A 362 -17.20 -12.24 65.46
CA GLY A 362 -18.43 -12.89 65.88
C GLY A 362 -18.20 -14.39 66.02
N VAL A 363 -17.93 -14.78 67.26
CA VAL A 363 -17.85 -16.13 67.82
C VAL A 363 -19.14 -16.93 67.55
N LEU A 364 -19.03 -18.26 67.40
CA LEU A 364 -19.88 -19.34 67.98
C LEU A 364 -19.57 -20.66 67.26
N HIS A 365 -18.81 -21.57 67.90
CA HIS A 365 -19.29 -22.74 68.66
C HIS A 365 -19.87 -23.84 67.73
N ARG A 366 -19.52 -25.12 67.88
CA ARG A 366 -19.11 -25.87 69.06
C ARG A 366 -18.37 -27.14 68.66
#